data_AF-A0A1X7VSP7-F1
#
_entry.id   AF-A0A1X7VSP7-F1
#
_cell.length_a   1.000
_cell.length_b   1.000
_cell.length_c   1.000
_cell.angle_alpha   90.00
_cell.angle_beta   90.00
_cell.angle_gamma   90.00
#
_symmetry.space_group_name_H-M   'P 1'
#
loop_
_entity.id
_entity.type
_entity.pdbx_description
1 polymer ?
#
loop_
_entity_poly.entity_id
_entity_poly.type
_entity_poly.pdbx_seq_one_letter_code
_entity_poly.pdbx_strand_id
1 'polypeptide(L)'
;MEQYPEGYYIHDCSVGCSLSPWKEVSSLVPESSARSADIFIPSWSLGCPAALDVTVVSPVQQQTLSQAASEHRYALLVAEERKNVVHLEGCRKIGVIFQPVAVESL
;
A
#
# COMPACT_ATOMS: atom_id res chain seq x y z
N MET A 1 0.31 -3.36 -26.81
CA MET A 1 0.46 -4.07 -25.53
C MET A 1 0.57 -2.97 -24.49
N GLU A 2 -0.56 -2.60 -23.91
CA GLU A 2 -0.70 -1.42 -23.07
C GLU A 2 -0.22 -1.78 -21.66
N GLN A 3 0.92 -1.22 -21.28
CA GLN A 3 1.57 -1.52 -20.00
C GLN A 3 0.88 -0.69 -18.91
N TYR A 4 -0.19 -1.25 -18.35
CA TYR A 4 -0.86 -0.64 -17.20
C TYR A 4 0.04 -0.84 -15.95
N PRO A 5 0.34 0.22 -15.19
CA PRO A 5 1.12 0.10 -13.96
C PRO A 5 0.32 -0.75 -12.96
N GLU A 6 1.01 -1.64 -12.24
CA GLU A 6 0.40 -2.77 -11.52
C GLU A 6 -0.71 -2.42 -10.51
N GLY A 7 -0.77 -1.17 -10.03
CA GLY A 7 -1.87 -0.67 -9.18
C GLY A 7 -3.26 -0.65 -9.85
N TYR A 8 -3.35 -0.74 -11.18
CA TYR A 8 -4.64 -0.74 -11.89
C TYR A 8 -5.44 -2.02 -11.66
N TYR A 9 -4.79 -3.18 -11.52
CA TYR A 9 -5.50 -4.45 -11.33
C TYR A 9 -6.24 -4.52 -10.00
N ILE A 10 -5.64 -4.03 -8.90
CA ILE A 10 -6.26 -4.07 -7.57
C ILE A 10 -7.54 -3.23 -7.56
N HIS A 11 -7.50 -2.05 -8.17
CA HIS A 11 -8.68 -1.20 -8.30
C HIS A 11 -9.76 -1.87 -9.15
N ASP A 12 -9.42 -2.38 -10.33
CA ASP A 12 -10.42 -2.90 -11.27
C ASP A 12 -11.06 -4.21 -10.76
N CYS A 13 -10.30 -5.07 -10.08
CA CYS A 13 -10.86 -6.19 -9.33
C CYS A 13 -11.84 -5.73 -8.26
N SER A 14 -11.51 -4.68 -7.52
CA SER A 14 -12.38 -4.13 -6.47
C SER A 14 -13.67 -3.51 -7.03
N VAL A 15 -13.60 -2.88 -8.22
CA VAL A 15 -14.77 -2.43 -8.97
C VAL A 15 -15.64 -3.62 -9.38
N GLY A 16 -15.03 -4.68 -9.95
CA GLY A 16 -15.74 -5.90 -10.32
C GLY A 16 -16.42 -6.60 -9.15
N CYS A 17 -15.86 -6.47 -7.94
CA CYS A 17 -16.45 -6.98 -6.70
C CYS A 17 -17.43 -6.01 -6.02
N SER A 18 -17.79 -4.89 -6.65
CA SER A 18 -18.71 -3.88 -6.10
C SER A 18 -18.25 -3.28 -4.76
N LEU A 19 -16.94 -3.15 -4.55
CA LEU A 19 -16.36 -2.61 -3.31
C LEU A 19 -16.17 -1.08 -3.33
N SER A 20 -16.58 -0.42 -4.43
CA SER A 20 -16.51 1.03 -4.65
C SER A 20 -15.16 1.66 -4.33
N PRO A 21 -14.05 1.17 -4.92
CA PRO A 21 -12.72 1.67 -4.63
C PRO A 21 -12.51 3.11 -5.12
N TRP A 22 -11.67 3.87 -4.42
CA TRP A 22 -11.23 5.22 -4.78
C TRP A 22 -9.70 5.22 -4.97
N LYS A 23 -9.21 5.94 -5.99
CA LYS A 23 -7.77 6.08 -6.25
C LYS A 23 -7.22 7.35 -5.63
N GLU A 24 -5.96 7.29 -5.19
CA GLU A 24 -5.13 8.42 -4.79
C GLU A 24 -5.76 9.32 -3.72
N VAL A 25 -6.37 8.73 -2.69
CA VAL A 25 -7.10 9.48 -1.68
C VAL A 25 -6.15 10.25 -0.76
N SER A 26 -6.24 11.58 -0.81
CA SER A 26 -5.58 12.47 0.13
C SER A 26 -6.45 12.74 1.35
N SER A 27 -5.82 13.09 2.47
CA SER A 27 -6.51 13.52 3.70
C SER A 27 -7.46 12.50 4.31
N LEU A 28 -7.14 11.20 4.16
CA LEU A 28 -7.93 10.11 4.76
C LEU A 28 -7.99 10.24 6.29
N VAL A 29 -6.87 10.63 6.90
CA VAL A 29 -6.78 10.93 8.32
C VAL A 29 -7.14 12.41 8.53
N PRO A 30 -8.13 12.73 9.38
CA PRO A 30 -8.49 14.11 9.70
C PRO A 30 -7.27 14.90 10.14
N GLU A 31 -7.17 16.16 9.69
CA GLU A 31 -6.07 17.08 9.99
C GLU A 31 -4.69 16.68 9.44
N SER A 32 -4.61 15.59 8.66
CA SER A 32 -3.42 15.19 7.93
C SER A 32 -3.58 15.49 6.45
N SER A 33 -2.57 16.12 5.83
CA SER A 33 -2.47 16.24 4.37
C SER A 33 -1.76 15.04 3.73
N ALA A 34 -1.38 14.03 4.52
CA ALA A 34 -0.66 12.86 4.02
C ALA A 34 -1.57 12.02 3.11
N ARG A 35 -1.09 11.77 1.88
CA ARG A 35 -1.64 10.72 1.00
C ARG A 35 -1.35 9.38 1.64
N SER A 36 -2.34 8.83 2.33
CA SER A 36 -2.19 7.63 3.15
C SER A 36 -2.58 6.35 2.40
N ALA A 37 -3.05 6.46 1.15
CA ALA A 37 -3.38 5.32 0.31
C ALA A 37 -3.29 5.67 -1.19
N ASP A 38 -2.85 4.72 -2.00
CA ASP A 38 -3.03 4.74 -3.45
C ASP A 38 -4.41 4.23 -3.85
N ILE A 39 -4.95 3.28 -3.09
CA ILE A 39 -6.29 2.73 -3.30
C ILE A 39 -6.99 2.67 -1.95
N PHE A 40 -8.15 3.30 -1.85
CA PHE A 40 -9.02 3.19 -0.70
C PHE A 40 -10.25 2.34 -1.06
N ILE A 41 -10.61 1.40 -0.21
CA ILE A 41 -11.74 0.51 -0.40
C ILE A 41 -12.70 0.71 0.79
N PRO A 42 -13.80 1.46 0.62
CA PRO A 42 -14.69 1.84 1.72
C PRO A 42 -15.43 0.65 2.33
N SER A 43 -15.74 -0.37 1.53
CA SER A 43 -16.42 -1.60 1.97
C SER A 43 -15.48 -2.78 1.81
N TRP A 44 -14.49 -2.89 2.68
CA TRP A 44 -13.57 -4.03 2.70
C TRP A 44 -14.03 -5.11 3.70
N SER A 45 -13.23 -6.14 3.94
CA SER A 45 -13.56 -7.35 4.72
C SER A 45 -14.39 -7.02 5.97
N LEU A 46 -15.56 -7.66 6.08
CA LEU A 46 -16.53 -7.49 7.18
C LEU A 46 -17.02 -6.03 7.38
N GLY A 47 -16.96 -5.20 6.35
CA GLY A 47 -17.43 -3.81 6.37
C GLY A 47 -16.42 -2.81 6.94
N CYS A 48 -15.21 -3.25 7.30
CA CYS A 48 -14.14 -2.32 7.67
C CYS A 48 -13.54 -1.71 6.41
N PRO A 49 -13.36 -0.38 6.30
CA PRO A 49 -12.66 0.23 5.17
C PRO A 49 -11.17 -0.11 5.17
N ALA A 50 -10.56 -0.17 3.99
CA ALA A 50 -9.13 -0.44 3.83
C ALA A 50 -8.42 0.64 3.00
N ALA A 51 -7.23 1.01 3.44
CA ALA A 51 -6.28 1.88 2.78
C ALA A 51 -5.10 1.03 2.30
N LEU A 52 -4.97 0.86 0.98
CA LEU A 52 -3.88 0.15 0.34
C LEU A 52 -2.88 1.16 -0.22
N ASP A 53 -1.62 1.00 0.15
CA ASP A 53 -0.52 1.83 -0.33
C ASP A 53 0.50 0.93 -1.01
N VAL A 54 0.72 1.16 -2.31
CA VAL A 54 1.51 0.27 -3.17
C VAL A 54 2.91 0.85 -3.32
N THR A 55 3.92 0.01 -3.10
CA THR A 55 5.30 0.42 -3.29
C THR A 55 6.09 -0.66 -4.01
N VAL A 56 6.90 -0.25 -4.99
CA VAL A 56 7.85 -1.13 -5.66
C VAL A 56 9.22 -0.90 -5.05
N VAL A 57 9.82 -1.97 -4.55
CA VAL A 57 11.16 -1.97 -3.97
C VAL A 57 12.07 -2.88 -4.80
N SER A 58 13.36 -2.57 -4.82
CA SER A 58 14.35 -3.44 -5.45
C SER A 58 15.38 -3.90 -4.41
N PRO A 59 15.75 -5.19 -4.40
CA PRO A 59 16.73 -5.72 -3.45
C PRO A 59 18.14 -5.20 -3.75
N VAL A 60 18.38 -4.63 -4.94
CA VAL A 60 19.67 -4.03 -5.31
C VAL A 60 19.79 -2.55 -4.95
N GLN A 61 18.78 -1.96 -4.31
CA GLN A 61 18.88 -0.60 -3.79
C GLN A 61 19.97 -0.51 -2.72
N GLN A 62 20.78 0.54 -2.73
CA GLN A 62 21.94 0.67 -1.83
C GLN A 62 21.59 0.48 -0.34
N GLN A 63 20.39 0.89 0.07
CA GLN A 63 19.94 0.82 1.46
C GLN A 63 19.62 -0.60 1.94
N THR A 64 19.31 -1.51 1.01
CA THR A 64 18.88 -2.89 1.31
C THR A 64 19.87 -3.93 0.80
N LEU A 65 20.73 -3.59 -0.17
CA LEU A 65 21.62 -4.49 -0.91
C LEU A 65 22.41 -5.46 -0.03
N SER A 66 23.08 -4.95 1.01
CA SER A 66 23.93 -5.77 1.89
C SER A 66 23.14 -6.90 2.56
N GLN A 67 21.98 -6.57 3.13
CA GLN A 67 21.14 -7.54 3.83
C GLN A 67 20.33 -8.38 2.87
N ALA A 68 19.76 -7.77 1.82
CA ALA A 68 19.00 -8.49 0.79
C ALA A 68 19.85 -9.51 0.02
N ALA A 69 21.18 -9.35 -0.03
CA ALA A 69 22.09 -10.34 -0.58
C ALA A 69 22.16 -11.65 0.25
N SER A 70 21.85 -11.58 1.54
CA SER A 70 21.94 -12.72 2.47
C SER A 70 20.58 -13.15 3.01
N GLU A 71 19.59 -12.26 3.02
CA GLU A 71 18.29 -12.43 3.63
C GLU A 71 17.19 -12.21 2.59
N HIS A 72 16.48 -13.30 2.29
CA HIS A 72 15.36 -13.26 1.37
C HIS A 72 14.25 -12.32 1.89
N ARG A 73 13.63 -11.54 1.00
CA ARG A 73 12.55 -10.57 1.29
C ARG A 73 12.93 -9.41 2.19
N TYR A 74 14.21 -9.21 2.50
CA TYR A 74 14.64 -8.10 3.37
C TYR A 74 14.14 -6.75 2.84
N ALA A 75 14.25 -6.51 1.53
CA ALA A 75 13.83 -5.26 0.92
C ALA A 75 12.31 -5.04 1.02
N LEU A 76 11.50 -6.09 0.86
CA LEU A 76 10.05 -6.05 1.08
C LEU A 76 9.69 -5.65 2.51
N LEU A 77 10.29 -6.33 3.51
CA LEU A 77 10.00 -6.06 4.91
C LEU A 77 10.36 -4.63 5.31
N VAL A 78 11.49 -4.12 4.81
CA VAL A 78 11.89 -2.72 5.02
C VAL A 78 10.90 -1.75 4.38
N ALA A 79 10.41 -2.06 3.17
CA ALA A 79 9.42 -1.21 2.48
C ALA A 79 8.07 -1.17 3.21
N GLU A 80 7.57 -2.33 3.64
CA GLU A 80 6.34 -2.45 4.44
C GLU A 80 6.45 -1.68 5.76
N GLU A 81 7.56 -1.86 6.48
CA GLU A 81 7.77 -1.19 7.77
C GLU A 81 7.84 0.33 7.62
N ARG A 82 8.54 0.83 6.59
CA ARG A 82 8.60 2.28 6.31
C ARG A 82 7.22 2.88 6.10
N LYS A 83 6.32 2.17 5.42
CA LYS A 83 4.94 2.61 5.22
C LYS A 83 4.12 2.53 6.51
N ASN A 84 4.26 1.45 7.28
CA ASN A 84 3.59 1.29 8.57
C ASN A 84 3.94 2.40 9.56
N VAL A 85 5.23 2.73 9.72
CA VAL A 85 5.71 3.80 10.62
C VAL A 85 5.02 5.12 10.34
N VAL A 86 4.72 5.43 9.09
CA VAL A 86 4.14 6.73 8.70
C VAL A 86 2.61 6.73 8.81
N HIS A 87 1.93 5.64 8.43
CA HIS A 87 0.49 5.69 8.16
C HIS A 87 -0.39 4.80 9.06
N LEU A 88 0.18 3.75 9.66
CA LEU A 88 -0.60 2.71 10.35
C LEU A 88 -1.41 3.27 11.51
N GLU A 89 -0.78 4.05 12.39
CA GLU A 89 -1.46 4.57 13.58
C GLU A 89 -2.59 5.56 13.21
N GLY A 90 -2.34 6.40 12.20
CA GLY A 90 -3.33 7.36 11.69
C GLY A 90 -4.58 6.66 11.16
N CYS A 91 -4.40 5.65 10.30
CA CYS A 91 -5.51 4.86 9.76
C CYS A 91 -6.26 4.09 10.85
N ARG A 92 -5.52 3.50 11.81
CA ARG A 92 -6.12 2.78 12.93
C ARG A 92 -7.04 3.66 13.79
N LYS A 93 -6.65 4.92 14.04
CA LYS A 93 -7.44 5.87 14.84
C LYS A 93 -8.81 6.19 14.23
N ILE A 94 -8.94 6.09 12.91
CA ILE A 94 -10.19 6.34 12.19
C ILE A 94 -10.93 5.07 11.78
N GLY A 95 -10.50 3.90 12.29
CA GLY A 95 -11.13 2.61 11.98
C GLY A 95 -10.87 2.11 10.56
N VAL A 96 -9.81 2.58 9.90
CA VAL A 96 -9.37 2.11 8.58
C VAL A 96 -8.25 1.09 8.74
N ILE A 97 -8.36 -0.04 8.05
CA ILE A 97 -7.27 -1.02 7.93
C ILE A 97 -6.23 -0.44 6.99
N PHE A 98 -5.01 -0.21 7.48
CA PHE A 98 -3.88 0.14 6.62
C PHE A 98 -3.15 -1.14 6.19
N GLN A 99 -2.96 -1.29 4.88
CA GLN A 99 -2.24 -2.40 4.29
C GLN A 99 -1.17 -1.88 3.34
N PRO A 100 0.12 -1.91 3.71
CA PRO A 100 1.18 -1.71 2.75
C PRO A 100 1.21 -2.90 1.79
N VAL A 101 1.34 -2.63 0.50
CA VAL A 101 1.46 -3.63 -0.56
C VAL A 101 2.81 -3.41 -1.23
N ALA A 102 3.84 -4.04 -0.68
CA ALA A 102 5.18 -3.99 -1.24
C ALA A 102 5.36 -5.07 -2.31
N VAL A 103 5.93 -4.68 -3.45
CA VAL A 103 6.28 -5.57 -4.56
C VAL A 103 7.78 -5.47 -4.81
N GLU A 104 8.45 -6.60 -4.94
CA GLU A 104 9.89 -6.66 -5.22
C GLU A 104 10.12 -6.80 -6.73
N SER A 105 10.93 -5.92 -7.31
CA SER A 105 11.34 -5.96 -8.72
C SER A 105 12.85 -5.75 -8.86
N LEU A 106 13.43 -6.35 -9.90
CA LEU A 106 14.84 -6.20 -10.27
C LEU A 106 15.05 -5.08 -11.29
#